data_AF-A0A4Q6E4P5-F1
#
_entry.id   AF-A0A4Q6E4P5-F1
#
_cell.length_a   1.000
_cell.length_b   1.000
_cell.length_c   1.000
_cell.angle_alpha   90.00
_cell.angle_beta   90.00
_cell.angle_gamma   90.00
#
_symmetry.space_group_name_H-M   'P 1'
#
loop_
_entity.id
_entity.type
_entity.pdbx_description
1 polymer ?
#
loop_
_entity_poly.entity_id
_entity_poly.type
_entity_poly.pdbx_seq_one_letter_code
_entity_poly.pdbx_strand_id
1 'polypeptide(L)'
;MAAKLAKSDKPLEVVDGPLPNTKALFARVKIDNEFLGTVCAWPFLPGELTSADKDALKKATIALGLNANDVERAVESLKPVADANLYYMQELVQLVAQEIETLHSEITSREDRITALNKQLGVRYRYDNIIGKSKPMQECYTLLDKIKNSDSTVMISGENGTGKELIASAIHYNSPRKEKAFLIINCAAFNENLLDSELFGHVKGAFTGAMKDKKGVFEAADKGTIFLDEIGDMSSTMQVKLLRVLQE
;
A
#
# COMPACT_ATOMS: atom_id res chain seq x y z
N MET A 1 12.05 23.04 -23.62
CA MET A 1 12.04 24.05 -22.56
C MET A 1 12.12 23.40 -21.17
N ALA A 2 11.16 22.52 -20.81
CA ALA A 2 11.15 21.79 -19.53
C ALA A 2 12.48 21.07 -19.17
N ALA A 3 13.12 20.40 -20.12
CA ALA A 3 14.40 19.71 -19.90
C ALA A 3 15.61 20.63 -19.61
N LYS A 4 15.55 21.91 -19.99
CA LYS A 4 16.58 22.91 -19.65
C LYS A 4 16.36 23.46 -18.24
N LEU A 5 15.10 23.68 -17.86
CA LEU A 5 14.70 24.19 -16.54
C LEU A 5 14.97 23.17 -15.41
N ALA A 6 14.89 21.87 -15.71
CA ALA A 6 15.23 20.82 -14.75
C ALA A 6 16.72 20.82 -14.32
N LYS A 7 17.62 21.43 -15.12
CA LYS A 7 19.08 21.39 -14.91
C LYS A 7 19.67 22.62 -14.22
N SER A 8 18.88 23.66 -13.90
CA SER A 8 19.44 25.01 -13.71
C SER A 8 19.76 25.53 -12.30
N ASP A 9 19.74 24.82 -11.19
CA ASP A 9 20.03 25.29 -9.80
C ASP A 9 19.47 26.63 -9.22
N LYS A 10 19.09 27.62 -10.02
CA LYS A 10 18.47 28.87 -9.56
C LYS A 10 17.02 28.61 -9.15
N PRO A 11 16.55 29.23 -8.05
CA PRO A 11 15.19 29.05 -7.58
C PRO A 11 14.15 29.67 -8.53
N LEU A 12 14.55 30.73 -9.25
CA LEU A 12 13.70 31.50 -10.16
C LEU A 12 14.51 31.89 -11.41
N GLU A 13 13.93 31.74 -12.59
CA GLU A 13 14.55 32.13 -13.86
C GLU A 13 13.56 32.75 -14.83
N VAL A 14 13.99 33.82 -15.51
CA VAL A 14 13.33 34.37 -16.69
C VAL A 14 14.02 33.82 -17.93
N VAL A 15 13.26 33.23 -18.83
CA VAL A 15 13.76 32.64 -20.09
C VAL A 15 12.92 33.10 -21.27
N ASP A 16 13.43 32.88 -22.49
CA ASP A 16 12.66 33.13 -23.70
C ASP A 16 11.44 32.20 -23.76
N GLY A 17 10.28 32.80 -24.03
CA GLY A 17 9.02 32.09 -24.21
C GLY A 17 8.97 31.35 -25.55
N PRO A 18 8.00 30.44 -25.73
CA PRO A 18 7.85 29.67 -26.96
C PRO A 18 7.33 30.51 -28.14
N LEU A 19 6.80 31.71 -27.88
CA LEU A 19 6.37 32.65 -28.90
C LEU A 19 7.42 33.76 -29.12
N PRO A 20 7.57 34.29 -30.34
CA PRO A 20 8.52 35.37 -30.63
C PRO A 20 8.34 36.56 -29.69
N ASN A 21 9.46 37.11 -29.20
CA ASN A 21 9.47 38.31 -28.35
C ASN A 21 8.69 38.20 -27.03
N THR A 22 8.39 36.98 -26.58
CA THR A 22 7.80 36.72 -25.27
C THR A 22 8.83 36.15 -24.31
N LYS A 23 8.60 36.37 -23.02
CA LYS A 23 9.37 35.76 -21.93
C LYS A 23 8.45 34.87 -21.10
N ALA A 24 9.09 34.02 -20.30
CA ALA A 24 8.43 33.16 -19.34
C ALA A 24 9.25 33.10 -18.05
N LEU A 25 8.56 33.13 -16.92
CA LEU A 25 9.13 33.08 -15.59
C LEU A 25 8.87 31.70 -14.99
N PHE A 26 9.88 31.09 -14.38
CA PHE A 26 9.77 29.77 -13.75
C PHE A 26 10.38 29.82 -12.36
N ALA A 27 9.61 29.41 -11.34
CA ALA A 27 10.15 29.00 -10.07
C ALA A 27 10.15 27.47 -9.98
N ARG A 28 11.23 26.90 -9.48
CA ARG A 28 11.36 25.45 -9.30
C ARG A 28 10.68 25.03 -8.01
N VAL A 29 10.05 23.86 -8.05
CA VAL A 29 9.51 23.17 -6.88
C VAL A 29 10.33 21.91 -6.67
N LYS A 30 10.96 21.80 -5.49
CA LYS A 30 11.72 20.64 -5.06
C LYS A 30 11.16 20.02 -3.79
N ILE A 31 11.21 18.70 -3.70
CA ILE A 31 10.86 17.94 -2.50
C ILE A 31 12.04 17.03 -2.22
N ASP A 32 12.55 17.03 -0.99
CA ASP A 32 13.74 16.23 -0.60
C ASP A 32 14.93 16.44 -1.55
N ASN A 33 15.09 17.67 -2.04
CA ASN A 33 16.10 18.09 -3.01
C ASN A 33 15.94 17.49 -4.42
N GLU A 34 14.87 16.74 -4.69
CA GLU A 34 14.47 16.27 -6.02
C GLU A 34 13.54 17.27 -6.72
N PHE A 35 13.74 17.48 -8.02
CA PHE A 35 12.90 18.38 -8.81
C PHE A 35 11.55 17.73 -9.11
N LEU A 36 10.47 18.30 -8.56
CA LEU A 36 9.11 17.83 -8.81
C LEU A 36 8.47 18.55 -10.00
N GLY A 37 8.73 19.85 -10.14
CA GLY A 37 8.09 20.65 -11.17
C GLY A 37 8.42 22.13 -11.08
N THR A 38 7.60 22.95 -11.74
CA THR A 38 7.77 24.41 -11.79
C THR A 38 6.44 25.14 -11.68
N VAL A 39 6.42 26.23 -10.92
CA VAL A 39 5.41 27.27 -11.05
C VAL A 39 5.87 28.19 -12.17
N CYS A 40 4.98 28.53 -13.11
CA CYS A 40 5.34 29.37 -14.24
C CYS A 40 4.34 30.50 -14.48
N ALA A 41 4.85 31.64 -14.95
CA ALA A 41 4.05 32.71 -15.49
C ALA A 41 4.49 32.97 -16.93
N TRP A 42 3.61 32.67 -17.88
CA TRP A 42 3.88 32.81 -19.31
C TRP A 42 2.58 32.90 -20.14
N PRO A 43 2.65 33.47 -21.36
CA PRO A 43 3.73 34.34 -21.86
C PRO A 43 3.59 35.76 -21.30
N PHE A 44 4.69 36.49 -21.13
CA PHE A 44 4.66 37.93 -20.87
C PHE A 44 5.58 38.70 -21.81
N LEU A 45 5.27 39.97 -22.03
CA LEU A 45 6.06 40.87 -22.87
C LEU A 45 7.03 41.68 -21.99
N PRO A 46 8.36 41.58 -22.21
CA PRO A 46 9.34 42.32 -21.42
C PRO A 46 9.45 43.79 -21.85
N GLY A 47 8.88 44.18 -22.99
CA GLY A 47 8.97 45.52 -23.56
C GLY A 47 7.98 45.71 -24.70
N GLU A 48 7.88 46.94 -25.20
CA GLU A 48 6.98 47.26 -26.32
C GLU A 48 7.37 46.49 -27.58
N LEU A 49 6.35 46.06 -28.33
CA LEU A 49 6.54 45.34 -29.59
C LEU A 49 6.61 46.30 -30.77
N THR A 50 7.59 46.11 -31.65
CA THR A 50 7.61 46.78 -32.95
C THR A 50 6.54 46.19 -33.89
N SER A 51 6.26 46.86 -35.01
CA SER A 51 5.37 46.31 -36.05
C SER A 51 5.85 44.96 -36.57
N ALA A 52 7.17 44.80 -36.75
CA ALA A 52 7.77 43.54 -37.18
C ALA A 52 7.59 42.43 -36.12
N ASP A 53 7.68 42.76 -34.84
CA ASP A 53 7.48 41.80 -33.74
C ASP A 53 6.03 41.34 -33.65
N LYS A 54 5.09 42.27 -33.82
CA LYS A 54 3.65 41.96 -33.88
C LYS A 54 3.36 41.02 -35.05
N ASP A 55 3.90 41.28 -36.24
CA ASP A 55 3.72 40.42 -37.41
C ASP A 55 4.31 39.02 -37.20
N ALA A 56 5.48 38.92 -36.57
CA ALA A 56 6.09 37.64 -36.21
C ALA A 56 5.22 36.85 -35.22
N LEU A 57 4.68 37.52 -34.21
CA LEU A 57 3.79 36.93 -33.20
C LEU A 57 2.46 36.45 -33.82
N LYS A 58 1.86 37.26 -34.70
CA LYS A 58 0.64 36.91 -35.45
C LYS A 58 0.87 35.66 -36.31
N LYS A 59 1.96 35.63 -37.08
CA LYS A 59 2.32 34.45 -37.90
C LYS A 59 2.53 33.20 -37.06
N ALA A 60 3.27 33.31 -35.96
CA ALA A 60 3.55 32.17 -35.07
C ALA A 60 2.27 31.62 -34.41
N THR A 61 1.37 32.49 -33.95
CA THR A 61 0.11 32.09 -33.32
C THR A 61 -0.90 31.52 -34.31
N ILE A 62 -1.03 32.10 -35.51
CA ILE A 62 -1.86 31.54 -36.59
C ILE A 62 -1.34 30.16 -37.02
N ALA A 63 -0.02 29.98 -37.10
CA ALA A 63 0.59 28.68 -37.39
C ALA A 63 0.28 27.60 -36.34
N LEU A 64 -0.04 28.01 -35.10
CA LEU A 64 -0.54 27.11 -34.04
C LEU A 64 -2.04 26.81 -34.16
N GLY A 65 -2.73 27.33 -35.20
CA GLY A 65 -4.14 27.07 -35.49
C GLY A 65 -5.11 28.08 -34.90
N LEU A 66 -4.63 29.21 -34.36
CA LEU A 66 -5.50 30.28 -33.84
C LEU A 66 -6.16 31.08 -34.98
N ASN A 67 -7.38 31.57 -34.74
CA ASN A 67 -8.13 32.35 -35.72
C ASN A 67 -7.43 33.69 -35.99
N ALA A 68 -7.20 34.02 -37.26
CA ALA A 68 -6.48 35.22 -37.67
C ALA A 68 -7.12 36.54 -37.17
N ASN A 69 -8.45 36.64 -37.16
CA ASN A 69 -9.14 37.85 -36.73
C ASN A 69 -9.02 38.07 -35.21
N ASP A 70 -9.05 36.99 -34.43
CA ASP A 70 -8.89 37.05 -32.98
C ASP A 70 -7.44 37.35 -32.60
N VAL A 71 -6.48 36.73 -33.30
CA VAL A 71 -5.05 37.01 -33.16
C VAL A 71 -4.74 38.46 -33.47
N GLU A 72 -5.29 39.02 -34.56
CA GLU A 72 -5.09 40.42 -34.94
C GLU A 72 -5.50 41.37 -33.80
N ARG A 73 -6.73 41.20 -33.29
CA ARG A 73 -7.24 42.01 -32.18
C ARG A 73 -6.44 41.81 -30.90
N ALA A 74 -6.08 40.57 -30.58
CA ALA A 74 -5.34 40.24 -29.37
C ALA A 74 -3.96 40.89 -29.38
N VAL A 75 -3.19 40.72 -30.46
CA VAL A 75 -1.82 41.25 -30.57
C VAL A 75 -1.78 42.77 -30.52
N GLU A 76 -2.77 43.46 -31.11
CA GLU A 76 -2.84 44.92 -31.01
C GLU A 76 -3.18 45.43 -29.60
N SER A 77 -3.82 44.61 -28.78
CA SER A 77 -4.18 44.96 -27.40
C SER A 77 -3.10 44.61 -26.36
N LEU A 78 -2.05 43.89 -26.77
CA LEU A 78 -1.00 43.44 -25.85
C LEU A 78 -0.23 44.63 -25.27
N LYS A 79 0.10 44.53 -23.98
CA LYS A 79 0.90 45.52 -23.26
C LYS A 79 2.11 44.86 -22.62
N PRO A 80 3.27 45.53 -22.59
CA PRO A 80 4.42 45.07 -21.83
C PRO A 80 4.11 45.04 -20.33
N VAL A 81 4.78 44.14 -19.63
CA VAL A 81 4.82 44.14 -18.18
C VAL A 81 5.87 45.16 -17.75
N ALA A 82 5.45 46.18 -17.00
CA ALA A 82 6.36 47.15 -16.41
C ALA A 82 7.28 46.48 -15.36
N ASP A 83 8.49 47.01 -15.17
CA ASP A 83 9.50 46.44 -14.26
C ASP A 83 8.98 46.20 -12.84
N ALA A 84 8.19 47.12 -12.29
CA ALA A 84 7.57 46.97 -10.97
C ALA A 84 6.61 45.77 -10.90
N ASN A 85 5.84 45.54 -11.96
CA ASN A 85 4.94 44.39 -12.06
C ASN A 85 5.73 43.09 -12.29
N LEU A 86 6.85 43.15 -13.00
CA LEU A 86 7.73 42.00 -13.19
C LEU A 86 8.34 41.54 -11.85
N TYR A 87 8.81 42.49 -11.04
CA TYR A 87 9.32 42.19 -9.69
C TYR A 87 8.22 41.55 -8.81
N TYR A 88 7.01 42.13 -8.82
CA TYR A 88 5.87 41.55 -8.10
C TYR A 88 5.52 40.14 -8.59
N MET A 89 5.52 39.92 -9.91
CA MET A 89 5.30 38.59 -10.49
C MET A 89 6.39 37.59 -10.08
N GLN A 90 7.64 38.03 -10.00
CA GLN A 90 8.77 37.22 -9.52
C GLN A 90 8.55 36.76 -8.07
N GLU A 91 8.19 37.70 -7.18
CA GLU A 91 7.87 37.39 -5.78
C GLU A 91 6.68 36.43 -5.68
N LEU A 92 5.60 36.66 -6.43
CA LEU A 92 4.43 35.79 -6.40
C LEU A 92 4.74 34.36 -6.86
N VAL A 93 5.44 34.21 -8.00
CA VAL A 93 5.75 32.88 -8.54
C VAL A 93 6.70 32.12 -7.61
N GLN A 94 7.66 32.82 -7.00
CA GLN A 94 8.55 32.25 -6.00
C GLN A 94 7.80 31.87 -4.71
N LEU A 95 6.92 32.74 -4.22
CA LEU A 95 6.12 32.48 -3.01
C LEU A 95 5.22 31.24 -3.21
N VAL A 96 4.54 31.13 -4.34
CA VAL A 96 3.70 29.96 -4.65
C VAL A 96 4.55 28.69 -4.72
N ALA A 97 5.75 28.75 -5.30
CA ALA A 97 6.65 27.60 -5.32
C ALA A 97 7.06 27.17 -3.91
N GLN A 98 7.48 28.13 -3.07
CA GLN A 98 7.83 27.87 -1.67
C GLN A 98 6.66 27.31 -0.84
N GLU A 99 5.44 27.81 -1.09
CA GLU A 99 4.25 27.32 -0.41
C GLU A 99 3.93 25.88 -0.81
N ILE A 100 4.09 25.53 -2.10
CA ILE A 100 3.93 24.15 -2.56
C ILE A 100 4.97 23.22 -1.90
N GLU A 101 6.23 23.64 -1.80
CA GLU A 101 7.27 22.87 -1.12
C GLU A 101 6.94 22.67 0.37
N THR A 102 6.52 23.73 1.05
CA THR A 102 6.17 23.72 2.47
C THR A 102 4.97 22.83 2.75
N LEU A 103 3.88 23.01 1.98
CA LEU A 103 2.67 22.19 2.11
C LEU A 103 2.97 20.71 1.85
N HIS A 104 3.80 20.41 0.85
CA HIS A 104 4.14 19.03 0.57
C HIS A 104 4.97 18.40 1.70
N SER A 105 5.98 19.12 2.21
CA SER A 105 6.74 18.66 3.38
C SER A 105 5.86 18.45 4.62
N GLU A 106 4.88 19.33 4.84
CA GLU A 106 3.92 19.16 5.93
C GLU A 106 2.99 17.96 5.73
N ILE A 107 2.50 17.73 4.51
CA ILE A 107 1.67 16.57 4.18
C ILE A 107 2.47 15.29 4.43
N THR A 108 3.69 15.19 3.90
CA THR A 108 4.56 14.03 4.11
C THR A 108 4.84 13.81 5.60
N SER A 109 5.19 14.86 6.34
CA SER A 109 5.40 14.77 7.79
C SER A 109 4.14 14.35 8.56
N ARG A 110 2.96 14.83 8.15
CA ARG A 110 1.68 14.41 8.72
C ARG A 110 1.36 12.97 8.37
N GLU A 111 1.61 12.53 7.15
CA GLU A 111 1.43 11.13 6.71
C GLU A 111 2.38 10.19 7.46
N ASP A 112 3.65 10.56 7.61
CA ASP A 112 4.64 9.82 8.40
C ASP A 112 4.26 9.77 9.86
N ARG A 113 3.77 10.88 10.42
CA ARG A 113 3.31 10.94 11.80
C ARG A 113 2.00 10.17 12.00
N ILE A 114 1.07 10.21 11.04
CA ILE A 114 -0.12 9.35 11.01
C ILE A 114 0.29 7.90 10.92
N THR A 115 1.28 7.55 10.10
CA THR A 115 1.79 6.19 9.94
C THR A 115 2.51 5.72 11.21
N ALA A 116 3.33 6.57 11.84
CA ALA A 116 4.02 6.28 13.09
C ALA A 116 3.04 6.19 14.27
N LEU A 117 2.05 7.10 14.35
CA LEU A 117 0.97 7.03 15.33
C LEU A 117 0.08 5.82 15.07
N ASN A 118 -0.23 5.47 13.82
CA ASN A 118 -0.94 4.24 13.46
C ASN A 118 -0.09 3.01 13.79
N LYS A 119 1.24 3.06 13.70
CA LYS A 119 2.12 2.00 14.17
C LYS A 119 2.13 1.90 15.70
N GLN A 120 2.06 3.03 16.41
CA GLN A 120 2.02 3.11 17.87
C GLN A 120 0.62 2.79 18.46
N LEU A 121 -0.47 3.11 17.75
CA LEU A 121 -1.87 2.93 18.15
C LEU A 121 -2.52 1.69 17.52
N GLY A 122 -1.92 1.15 16.45
CA GLY A 122 -2.61 0.36 15.43
C GLY A 122 -1.74 -0.70 14.77
N VAL A 123 -0.72 -1.22 15.47
CA VAL A 123 -0.58 -2.69 15.52
C VAL A 123 -1.71 -3.23 16.44
N ARG A 124 -2.96 -2.89 16.10
CA ARG A 124 -4.10 -3.73 16.46
C ARG A 124 -4.16 -4.74 15.34
N TYR A 125 -3.44 -5.84 15.55
CA TYR A 125 -3.54 -7.06 14.79
C TYR A 125 -5.02 -7.37 14.55
N ARG A 126 -5.53 -6.97 13.38
CA ARG A 126 -6.83 -7.40 12.91
C ARG A 126 -6.54 -8.69 12.17
N TYR A 127 -6.50 -9.78 12.92
CA TYR A 127 -6.92 -11.04 12.32
C TYR A 127 -8.36 -10.79 11.92
N ASP A 128 -8.66 -10.81 10.62
CA ASP A 128 -9.87 -10.22 10.02
C ASP A 128 -11.20 -10.67 10.66
N ASN A 129 -11.16 -11.75 11.46
CA ASN A 129 -12.29 -12.35 12.15
C ASN A 129 -12.20 -12.35 13.70
N ILE A 130 -11.22 -11.68 14.34
CA ILE A 130 -11.09 -11.65 15.81
C ILE A 130 -11.34 -10.24 16.37
N ILE A 131 -12.43 -10.09 17.12
CA ILE A 131 -12.78 -8.85 17.81
C ILE A 131 -12.26 -8.90 19.24
N GLY A 132 -11.13 -8.25 19.51
CA GLY A 132 -10.52 -8.21 20.84
C GLY A 132 -9.62 -7.00 21.02
N LYS A 133 -9.92 -6.14 22.01
CA LYS A 133 -9.18 -4.90 22.31
C LYS A 133 -8.55 -4.87 23.70
N SER A 134 -8.85 -5.86 24.54
CA SER A 134 -8.33 -5.96 25.90
C SER A 134 -6.82 -6.26 25.89
N LYS A 135 -6.13 -5.87 26.97
CA LYS A 135 -4.68 -6.10 27.11
C LYS A 135 -4.29 -7.58 26.93
N PRO A 136 -4.98 -8.57 27.55
CA PRO A 136 -4.66 -10.00 27.33
C PRO A 136 -4.79 -10.43 25.86
N MET A 137 -5.78 -9.93 25.12
CA MET A 137 -5.91 -10.23 23.70
C MET A 137 -4.79 -9.62 22.86
N GLN A 138 -4.32 -8.42 23.21
CA GLN A 138 -3.15 -7.82 22.54
C GLN A 138 -1.87 -8.64 22.79
N GLU A 139 -1.73 -9.25 23.98
CA GLU A 139 -0.63 -10.18 24.28
C GLU A 139 -0.73 -11.46 23.43
N CYS A 140 -1.93 -12.04 23.29
CA CYS A 140 -2.17 -13.17 22.37
C CYS A 140 -1.78 -12.82 20.93
N TYR A 141 -2.16 -11.64 20.45
CA TYR A 141 -1.80 -11.19 19.10
C TYR A 141 -0.30 -10.98 18.92
N THR A 142 0.37 -10.45 19.94
CA THR A 142 1.82 -10.29 19.93
C THR A 142 2.52 -11.66 19.88
N LEU A 143 1.97 -12.67 20.55
CA LEU A 143 2.48 -14.04 20.46
C LEU A 143 2.25 -14.63 19.07
N LEU A 144 1.03 -14.51 18.54
CA LEU A 144 0.66 -14.97 17.19
C LEU A 144 1.65 -14.46 16.13
N ASP A 145 2.01 -13.18 16.20
CA ASP A 145 2.92 -12.57 15.24
C ASP A 145 4.36 -13.09 15.34
N LYS A 146 4.77 -13.56 16.52
CA LYS A 146 6.07 -14.23 16.70
C LYS A 146 6.06 -15.65 16.14
N ILE A 147 4.93 -16.36 16.22
CA ILE A 147 4.84 -17.78 15.86
C ILE A 147 4.32 -18.03 14.43
N LYS A 148 3.71 -17.04 13.75
CA LYS A 148 3.08 -17.24 12.43
C LYS A 148 4.03 -17.78 11.35
N ASN A 149 5.32 -17.48 11.45
CA ASN A 149 6.35 -17.97 10.52
C ASN A 149 7.12 -19.19 11.06
N SER A 150 6.74 -19.71 12.22
CA SER A 150 7.38 -20.88 12.83
C SER A 150 6.71 -22.17 12.37
N ASP A 151 7.50 -23.23 12.23
CA ASP A 151 7.02 -24.60 12.03
C ASP A 151 6.76 -25.33 13.36
N SER A 152 6.95 -24.67 14.50
CA SER A 152 6.68 -25.27 15.82
C SER A 152 5.20 -25.54 16.06
N THR A 153 4.90 -26.64 16.75
CA THR A 153 3.56 -26.96 17.24
C THR A 153 3.09 -25.92 18.27
N VAL A 154 1.83 -25.48 18.14
CA VAL A 154 1.23 -24.47 19.02
C VAL A 154 0.12 -25.11 19.86
N MET A 155 0.19 -24.94 21.18
CA MET A 155 -0.88 -25.33 22.10
C MET A 155 -1.77 -24.12 22.40
N ILE A 156 -3.08 -24.23 22.16
CA ILE A 156 -4.06 -23.18 22.44
C ILE A 156 -4.97 -23.64 23.57
N SER A 157 -4.82 -23.00 24.74
CA SER A 157 -5.61 -23.31 25.94
C SER A 157 -6.62 -22.21 26.23
N GLY A 158 -7.81 -22.60 26.68
CA GLY A 158 -8.86 -21.67 27.09
C GLY A 158 -10.18 -22.40 27.29
N GLU A 159 -11.07 -21.79 28.06
CA GLU A 159 -12.42 -22.32 28.30
C GLU A 159 -13.21 -22.49 26.99
N ASN A 160 -14.30 -23.26 27.04
CA ASN A 160 -15.17 -23.42 25.88
C ASN A 160 -15.76 -22.05 25.46
N GLY A 161 -15.85 -21.78 24.16
CA GLY A 161 -16.37 -20.51 23.63
C GLY A 161 -15.42 -19.31 23.67
N THR A 162 -14.16 -19.48 24.07
CA THR A 162 -13.15 -18.38 24.12
C THR A 162 -12.50 -18.05 22.77
N GLY A 163 -12.91 -18.69 21.68
CA GLY A 163 -12.41 -18.39 20.33
C GLY A 163 -11.09 -19.08 19.96
N LYS A 164 -10.78 -20.26 20.54
CA LYS A 164 -9.57 -21.04 20.23
C LYS A 164 -9.43 -21.35 18.73
N GLU A 165 -10.52 -21.72 18.07
CA GLU A 165 -10.56 -21.99 16.63
C GLU A 165 -10.24 -20.74 15.80
N LEU A 166 -10.68 -19.56 16.25
CA LEU A 166 -10.35 -18.29 15.60
C LEU A 166 -8.85 -18.01 15.69
N ILE A 167 -8.24 -18.29 16.85
CA ILE A 167 -6.79 -18.16 17.05
C ILE A 167 -6.02 -19.15 16.15
N ALA A 168 -6.47 -20.42 16.06
CA ALA A 168 -5.85 -21.41 15.18
C ALA A 168 -5.93 -21.00 13.69
N SER A 169 -7.09 -20.52 13.26
CA SER A 169 -7.31 -20.01 11.90
C SER A 169 -6.41 -18.80 11.62
N ALA A 170 -6.28 -17.89 12.59
CA ALA A 170 -5.41 -16.72 12.50
C ALA A 170 -3.94 -17.12 12.30
N ILE A 171 -3.45 -18.14 13.00
CA ILE A 171 -2.08 -18.68 12.78
C ILE A 171 -1.94 -19.13 11.34
N HIS A 172 -2.84 -20.00 10.86
CA HIS A 172 -2.73 -20.60 9.53
C HIS A 172 -2.74 -19.55 8.42
N TYR A 173 -3.75 -18.68 8.37
CA TYR A 173 -3.92 -17.70 7.29
C TYR A 173 -2.86 -16.59 7.30
N ASN A 174 -2.12 -16.43 8.39
CA ASN A 174 -1.00 -15.48 8.49
C ASN A 174 0.37 -16.16 8.42
N SER A 175 0.41 -17.47 8.15
CA SER A 175 1.63 -18.24 7.98
C SER A 175 2.05 -18.37 6.49
N PRO A 176 3.26 -18.86 6.21
CA PRO A 176 3.65 -19.27 4.85
C PRO A 176 2.74 -20.36 4.25
N ARG A 177 1.94 -21.05 5.06
CA ARG A 177 1.03 -22.13 4.65
C ARG A 177 -0.39 -21.66 4.34
N LYS A 178 -0.66 -20.35 4.30
CA LYS A 178 -2.01 -19.76 4.10
C LYS A 178 -2.79 -20.25 2.87
N GLU A 179 -2.09 -20.69 1.81
CA GLU A 179 -2.70 -21.21 0.57
C GLU A 179 -2.83 -22.76 0.59
N LYS A 180 -2.52 -23.41 1.72
CA LYS A 180 -2.56 -24.86 1.90
C LYS A 180 -3.79 -25.25 2.70
N ALA A 181 -4.03 -26.56 2.81
CA ALA A 181 -5.16 -27.07 3.57
C ALA A 181 -5.06 -26.68 5.06
N PHE A 182 -6.16 -26.19 5.61
CA PHE A 182 -6.39 -26.03 7.05
C PHE A 182 -7.52 -26.99 7.45
N LEU A 183 -7.17 -28.08 8.12
CA LEU A 183 -8.13 -29.12 8.52
C LEU A 183 -8.34 -29.08 10.03
N ILE A 184 -9.61 -29.04 10.44
CA ILE A 184 -10.02 -29.02 11.84
C ILE A 184 -10.60 -30.40 12.18
N ILE A 185 -10.10 -31.00 13.26
CA ILE A 185 -10.60 -32.27 13.78
C ILE A 185 -10.91 -32.09 15.26
N ASN A 186 -12.18 -32.28 15.62
CA ASN A 186 -12.59 -32.40 17.01
C ASN A 186 -12.36 -33.85 17.47
N CYS A 187 -11.52 -34.01 18.50
CA CYS A 187 -11.11 -35.32 19.01
C CYS A 187 -12.18 -35.98 19.91
N ALA A 188 -13.12 -35.23 20.46
CA ALA A 188 -14.21 -35.75 21.30
C ALA A 188 -15.45 -36.18 20.49
N ALA A 189 -15.60 -35.70 19.25
CA ALA A 189 -16.78 -35.94 18.43
C ALA A 189 -16.92 -37.38 17.90
N PHE A 190 -15.84 -38.18 17.92
CA PHE A 190 -15.79 -39.51 17.32
C PHE A 190 -15.49 -40.60 18.34
N ASN A 191 -15.99 -41.81 18.08
CA ASN A 191 -15.47 -42.98 18.78
C ASN A 191 -14.04 -43.29 18.31
N GLU A 192 -13.27 -44.03 19.12
CA GLU A 192 -11.84 -44.26 18.88
C GLU A 192 -11.53 -44.83 17.49
N ASN A 193 -12.33 -45.80 17.01
CA ASN A 193 -12.15 -46.42 15.69
C ASN A 193 -12.40 -45.44 14.54
N LEU A 194 -13.39 -44.56 14.67
CA LEU A 194 -13.69 -43.54 13.66
C LEU A 194 -12.62 -42.45 13.68
N LEU A 195 -12.17 -42.01 14.85
CA LEU A 195 -11.09 -41.02 14.97
C LEU A 195 -9.79 -41.53 14.33
N ASP A 196 -9.45 -42.81 14.55
CA ASP A 196 -8.31 -43.48 13.90
C ASP A 196 -8.43 -43.45 12.38
N SER A 197 -9.59 -43.83 11.87
CA SER A 197 -9.90 -43.79 10.44
C SER A 197 -9.91 -42.35 9.86
N GLU A 198 -10.33 -41.33 10.62
CA GLU A 198 -10.27 -39.94 10.16
C GLU A 198 -8.82 -39.44 10.10
N LEU A 199 -8.03 -39.66 11.15
CA LEU A 199 -6.67 -39.16 11.23
C LEU A 199 -5.73 -39.86 10.25
N PHE A 200 -5.78 -41.19 10.20
CA PHE A 200 -4.82 -42.02 9.45
C PHE A 200 -5.37 -42.61 8.15
N GLY A 201 -6.69 -42.60 7.98
CA GLY A 201 -7.34 -43.25 6.84
C GLY A 201 -7.56 -44.74 7.06
N HIS A 202 -8.16 -45.40 6.05
CA HIS A 202 -8.35 -46.84 6.05
C HIS A 202 -8.39 -47.40 4.62
N VAL A 203 -8.10 -48.70 4.51
CA VAL A 203 -8.31 -49.48 3.28
C VAL A 203 -9.67 -50.19 3.37
N LYS A 204 -10.29 -50.44 2.22
CA LYS A 204 -11.52 -51.22 2.09
C LYS A 204 -11.40 -52.53 2.87
N GLY A 205 -12.35 -52.78 3.75
CA GLY A 205 -12.39 -53.98 4.60
C GLY A 205 -11.60 -53.90 5.90
N ALA A 206 -11.01 -52.75 6.26
CA ALA A 206 -10.29 -52.59 7.53
C ALA A 206 -11.20 -52.77 8.78
N PHE A 207 -12.49 -52.45 8.66
CA PHE A 207 -13.51 -52.68 9.70
C PHE A 207 -14.91 -52.84 9.08
N THR A 208 -15.88 -53.27 9.88
CA THR A 208 -17.28 -53.42 9.46
C THR A 208 -17.86 -52.07 9.03
N GLY A 209 -18.08 -51.87 7.72
CA GLY A 209 -18.54 -50.61 7.15
C GLY A 209 -17.51 -49.86 6.29
N ALA A 210 -16.25 -50.33 6.24
CA ALA A 210 -15.19 -49.79 5.38
C ALA A 210 -15.39 -50.22 3.90
N MET A 211 -16.36 -49.59 3.21
CA MET A 211 -16.77 -49.96 1.86
C MET A 211 -15.77 -49.53 0.77
N LYS A 212 -14.91 -48.56 1.05
CA LYS A 212 -13.92 -47.98 0.13
C LYS A 212 -12.69 -47.52 0.89
N ASP A 213 -11.60 -47.28 0.17
CA ASP A 213 -10.41 -46.66 0.73
C ASP A 213 -10.71 -45.19 1.09
N LYS A 214 -10.11 -44.71 2.17
CA LYS A 214 -10.22 -43.32 2.64
C LYS A 214 -8.84 -42.83 3.07
N LYS A 215 -8.44 -41.67 2.53
CA LYS A 215 -7.23 -40.95 2.97
C LYS A 215 -7.46 -40.29 4.33
N GLY A 216 -6.46 -40.32 5.18
CA GLY A 216 -6.48 -39.66 6.49
C GLY A 216 -6.24 -38.15 6.41
N VAL A 217 -6.57 -37.45 7.49
CA VAL A 217 -6.35 -36.00 7.66
C VAL A 217 -4.87 -35.65 7.56
N PHE A 218 -3.96 -36.49 8.07
CA PHE A 218 -2.51 -36.24 7.95
C PHE A 218 -2.05 -36.21 6.49
N GLU A 219 -2.55 -37.12 5.67
CA GLU A 219 -2.24 -37.15 4.24
C GLU A 219 -2.91 -35.98 3.50
N ALA A 220 -4.16 -35.67 3.85
CA ALA A 220 -4.91 -34.59 3.22
C ALA A 220 -4.36 -33.18 3.55
N ALA A 221 -3.74 -33.02 4.71
CA ALA A 221 -3.12 -31.77 5.17
C ALA A 221 -1.61 -31.72 4.91
N ASP A 222 -1.05 -32.51 3.99
CA ASP A 222 0.36 -32.42 3.64
C ASP A 222 0.77 -30.98 3.30
N LYS A 223 1.84 -30.51 3.94
CA LYS A 223 2.35 -29.11 3.89
C LYS A 223 1.35 -28.04 4.35
N GLY A 224 0.21 -28.43 4.90
CA GLY A 224 -0.83 -27.56 5.46
C GLY A 224 -0.74 -27.45 6.98
N THR A 225 -1.90 -27.30 7.61
CA THR A 225 -2.03 -27.18 9.07
C THR A 225 -3.20 -28.02 9.53
N ILE A 226 -3.00 -28.76 10.63
CA ILE A 226 -4.06 -29.53 11.31
C ILE A 226 -4.32 -28.87 12.66
N PHE A 227 -5.58 -28.57 12.93
CA PHE A 227 -6.04 -28.13 14.25
C PHE A 227 -6.77 -29.28 14.94
N LEU A 228 -6.18 -29.78 16.03
CA LEU A 228 -6.74 -30.83 16.87
C LEU A 228 -7.49 -30.17 18.04
N ASP A 229 -8.80 -30.01 17.89
CA ASP A 229 -9.65 -29.46 18.95
C ASP A 229 -9.99 -30.56 19.98
N GLU A 230 -10.15 -30.15 21.24
CA GLU A 230 -10.43 -31.06 22.36
C GLU A 230 -9.41 -32.23 22.46
N ILE A 231 -8.14 -31.97 22.13
CA ILE A 231 -7.07 -32.98 22.14
C ILE A 231 -6.89 -33.69 23.50
N GLY A 232 -7.34 -33.07 24.60
CA GLY A 232 -7.32 -33.65 25.94
C GLY A 232 -8.25 -34.86 26.11
N ASP A 233 -9.29 -34.98 25.28
CA ASP A 233 -10.25 -36.08 25.32
C ASP A 233 -9.82 -37.29 24.47
N MET A 234 -8.64 -37.22 23.85
CA MET A 234 -8.09 -38.31 23.05
C MET A 234 -7.67 -39.49 23.95
N SER A 235 -8.00 -40.73 23.53
CA SER A 235 -7.58 -41.95 24.25
C SER A 235 -6.05 -42.08 24.32
N SER A 236 -5.53 -42.76 25.34
CA SER A 236 -4.08 -42.99 25.48
C SER A 236 -3.49 -43.72 24.28
N THR A 237 -4.22 -44.65 23.67
CA THR A 237 -3.79 -45.37 22.46
C THR A 237 -3.60 -44.40 21.29
N MET A 238 -4.55 -43.49 21.09
CA MET A 238 -4.49 -42.49 20.01
C MET A 238 -3.38 -41.47 20.25
N GLN A 239 -3.15 -41.06 21.50
CA GLN A 239 -2.02 -40.18 21.86
C GLN A 239 -0.67 -40.80 21.49
N VAL A 240 -0.49 -42.11 21.70
CA VAL A 240 0.75 -42.82 21.29
C VAL A 240 0.94 -42.80 19.77
N LYS A 241 -0.13 -42.97 18.99
CA LYS A 241 -0.06 -42.90 17.53
C LYS A 241 0.25 -41.49 17.05
N LEU A 242 -0.42 -40.48 17.62
CA LEU A 242 -0.17 -39.07 17.31
C LEU A 242 1.28 -38.69 17.60
N LEU A 243 1.82 -39.12 18.74
CA LEU A 243 3.21 -38.85 19.12
C LEU A 243 4.21 -39.36 18.07
N ARG A 244 3.96 -40.55 17.49
CA ARG A 244 4.82 -41.09 16.43
C ARG A 244 4.83 -40.19 15.19
N VAL A 245 3.66 -39.70 14.77
CA VAL A 245 3.55 -38.78 13.62
C VAL A 245 4.29 -37.47 13.88
N LEU A 246 4.25 -36.95 15.11
CA LEU A 246 4.93 -35.69 15.46
C LEU A 246 6.45 -35.83 15.59
N GLN A 247 6.98 -37.06 15.67
CA GLN A 247 8.42 -37.35 15.78
C GLN A 247 9.09 -37.62 14.43
N GLU A 248 8.31 -38.00 13.42
CA GLU A 248 8.75 -38.20 12.03
C GLU A 248 8.80 -36.87 11.27
#